data_AF-A0A410M852-F1
#
_entry.id   AF-A0A410M852-F1
#
_cell.length_a   1.000
_cell.length_b   1.000
_cell.length_c   1.000
_cell.angle_alpha   90.00
_cell.angle_beta   90.00
_cell.angle_gamma   90.00
#
_symmetry.space_group_name_H-M   'P 1'
#
loop_
_entity.id
_entity.type
_entity.pdbx_description
1 polymer ?
#
loop_
_entity_poly.entity_id
_entity_poly.type
_entity_poly.pdbx_seq_one_letter_code
_entity_poly.pdbx_strand_id
1 'polypeptide(L)'
;MKRKDQAAIIKQMSDQEVTLQLILTQLIILSMSIIGSVILFESFWDGWIQQFNLNMNQWIWFGILPGLMVLLIDYVLMYSLPERMYDDGGINVKVFQNRSIQGIIGITFLVAFSEEMLFRGVLHTEFGYITASLLFAVMHIRYLTKIVLFISVLFVSFFIGYMFEITSSLIVTITAHFIIDLVLAFWIRFGKWGGLNE
;
A
#
# COMPACT_ATOMS: atom_id res chain seq x y z
N MET A 1 -25.59 21.41 3.73
CA MET A 1 -24.14 21.57 3.48
C MET A 1 -23.68 20.45 2.56
N LYS A 2 -23.14 20.74 1.37
CA LYS A 2 -22.48 19.71 0.55
C LYS A 2 -21.30 19.16 1.36
N ARG A 3 -21.25 17.83 1.58
CA ARG A 3 -20.11 17.15 2.18
C ARG A 3 -18.86 17.57 1.38
N LYS A 4 -17.87 18.19 2.02
CA LYS A 4 -16.60 18.50 1.35
C LYS A 4 -15.99 17.16 0.93
N ASP A 5 -15.57 17.08 -0.32
CA ASP A 5 -14.82 15.94 -0.85
C ASP A 5 -13.53 15.74 -0.02
N GLN A 6 -13.17 14.50 0.30
CA GLN A 6 -12.03 14.16 1.15
C GLN A 6 -10.73 14.79 0.60
N ALA A 7 -10.58 14.81 -0.72
CA ALA A 7 -9.45 15.46 -1.39
C ALA A 7 -9.39 16.98 -1.14
N ALA A 8 -10.54 17.65 -1.06
CA ALA A 8 -10.58 19.08 -0.79
C ALA A 8 -10.18 19.42 0.66
N ILE A 9 -10.47 18.52 1.61
CA ILE A 9 -10.05 18.67 3.01
C ILE A 9 -8.54 18.49 3.13
N ILE A 10 -7.99 17.42 2.54
CA ILE A 10 -6.55 17.12 2.60
C ILE A 10 -5.71 18.23 1.94
N LYS A 11 -6.19 18.85 0.86
CA LYS A 11 -5.50 20.00 0.24
C LYS A 11 -5.41 21.23 1.13
N GLN A 12 -6.33 21.39 2.09
CA GLN A 12 -6.33 22.53 3.03
C GLN A 12 -5.39 22.30 4.22
N MET A 13 -4.87 21.08 4.38
CA MET A 13 -3.97 20.73 5.46
C MET A 13 -2.52 21.10 5.13
N SER A 14 -1.76 21.42 6.19
CA SER A 14 -0.32 21.51 6.15
C SER A 14 0.31 20.13 5.93
N ASP A 15 1.54 20.10 5.41
CA ASP A 15 2.27 18.86 5.13
C ASP A 15 2.49 18.04 6.42
N GLN A 16 2.63 18.71 7.57
CA GLN A 16 2.73 18.08 8.89
C GLN A 16 1.43 17.37 9.29
N GLU A 17 0.28 18.02 9.11
CA GLU A 17 -1.02 17.42 9.45
C GLU A 17 -1.31 16.20 8.56
N VAL A 18 -0.97 16.26 7.26
CA VAL A 18 -1.11 15.11 6.35
C VAL A 18 -0.24 13.95 6.81
N THR A 19 0.99 14.23 7.26
CA THR A 19 1.89 13.22 7.82
C THR A 19 1.31 12.59 9.07
N LEU A 20 0.83 13.41 9.99
CA LEU A 20 0.26 12.96 11.24
C LEU A 20 -0.95 12.06 11.01
N GLN A 21 -1.86 12.44 10.12
CA GLN A 21 -3.01 11.59 9.77
C GLN A 21 -2.60 10.25 9.16
N LEU A 22 -1.57 10.25 8.29
CA LEU A 22 -1.04 9.02 7.72
C LEU A 22 -0.48 8.12 8.83
N ILE A 23 0.37 8.65 9.70
CA ILE A 23 0.94 7.89 10.83
C ILE A 23 -0.17 7.36 11.75
N LEU A 24 -1.15 8.20 12.11
CA LEU A 24 -2.27 7.79 12.95
C LEU A 24 -3.08 6.65 12.30
N THR A 25 -3.30 6.72 10.98
CA THR A 25 -3.97 5.64 10.25
C THR A 25 -3.17 4.34 10.32
N GLN A 26 -1.85 4.39 10.13
CA GLN A 26 -1.01 3.20 10.22
C GLN A 26 -0.91 2.63 11.64
N LEU A 27 -0.92 3.48 12.67
CA LEU A 27 -0.99 3.05 14.07
C LEU A 27 -2.33 2.37 14.39
N ILE A 28 -3.44 2.85 13.83
CA ILE A 28 -4.75 2.19 13.96
C ILE A 28 -4.72 0.82 13.27
N ILE A 29 -4.18 0.73 12.05
CA ILE A 29 -4.05 -0.53 11.30
C ILE A 29 -3.18 -1.54 12.05
N LEU A 30 -2.02 -1.12 12.56
CA LEU A 30 -1.18 -1.96 13.43
C LEU A 30 -1.90 -2.41 14.69
N SER A 31 -2.63 -1.50 15.35
CA SER A 31 -3.39 -1.84 16.54
C SER A 31 -4.47 -2.89 16.22
N MET A 32 -5.16 -2.76 15.09
CA MET A 32 -6.12 -3.77 14.62
C MET A 32 -5.42 -5.10 14.30
N SER A 33 -4.21 -5.09 13.75
CA SER A 33 -3.43 -6.30 13.52
C SER A 33 -3.04 -7.00 14.83
N ILE A 34 -2.62 -6.24 15.84
CA ILE A 34 -2.26 -6.79 17.15
C ILE A 34 -3.51 -7.35 17.85
N ILE A 35 -4.60 -6.57 17.91
CA ILE A 35 -5.85 -7.01 18.53
C ILE A 35 -6.42 -8.22 17.80
N GLY A 36 -6.42 -8.20 16.46
CA GLY A 36 -6.90 -9.31 15.63
C GLY A 36 -6.09 -10.58 15.84
N SER A 37 -4.76 -10.50 15.88
CA SER A 37 -3.92 -11.67 16.15
C SER A 37 -4.09 -12.24 17.56
N VAL A 38 -4.36 -11.40 18.58
CA VAL A 38 -4.67 -11.89 19.94
C VAL A 38 -6.00 -12.65 19.99
N ILE A 39 -6.99 -12.25 19.19
CA ILE A 39 -8.33 -12.85 19.20
C ILE A 39 -8.43 -14.08 18.29
N LEU A 40 -7.79 -14.03 17.13
CA LEU A 40 -8.01 -15.01 16.05
C LEU A 40 -6.96 -16.11 16.01
N PHE A 41 -5.69 -15.82 16.33
CA PHE A 41 -4.65 -16.87 16.30
C PHE A 41 -4.79 -17.81 17.50
N GLU A 42 -4.57 -19.11 17.29
CA GLU A 42 -4.49 -20.08 18.39
C GLU A 42 -3.34 -19.76 19.36
N SER A 43 -2.21 -19.31 18.82
CA SER A 43 -1.04 -18.84 19.56
C SER A 43 -0.49 -17.58 18.91
N PHE A 44 -0.49 -16.47 19.66
CA PHE A 44 -0.03 -15.17 19.16
C PHE A 44 1.40 -15.24 18.60
N TRP A 45 2.33 -15.83 19.36
CA TRP A 45 3.74 -15.86 18.96
C TRP A 45 4.00 -16.83 17.81
N ASP A 46 3.43 -18.03 17.87
CA ASP A 46 3.66 -19.03 16.83
C ASP A 46 3.04 -18.59 15.50
N GLY A 47 1.86 -17.95 15.54
CA GLY A 47 1.20 -17.40 14.37
C GLY A 47 2.07 -16.37 13.64
N TRP A 48 2.73 -15.45 14.38
CA TRP A 48 3.63 -14.48 13.76
C TRP A 48 4.97 -15.10 13.32
N ILE A 49 5.58 -15.94 14.14
CA ILE A 49 6.89 -16.55 13.83
C ILE A 49 6.85 -17.35 12.53
N GLN A 50 5.77 -18.11 12.30
CA GLN A 50 5.62 -18.90 11.07
C GLN A 50 5.59 -18.01 9.82
N GLN A 51 5.02 -16.82 9.91
CA GLN A 51 4.84 -15.90 8.79
C GLN A 51 6.06 -15.00 8.54
N PHE A 52 6.87 -14.74 9.57
CA PHE A 52 8.14 -14.00 9.44
C PHE A 52 9.31 -14.92 9.08
N ASN A 53 9.11 -15.76 8.07
CA ASN A 53 10.16 -16.61 7.51
C ASN A 53 10.83 -15.91 6.31
N LEU A 54 12.17 -16.00 6.24
CA LEU A 54 12.96 -15.47 5.12
C LEU A 54 13.59 -16.62 4.34
N ASN A 55 13.06 -16.88 3.14
CA ASN A 55 13.72 -17.70 2.15
C ASN A 55 14.27 -16.79 1.04
N MET A 56 15.59 -16.78 0.85
CA MET A 56 16.24 -15.85 -0.09
C MET A 56 15.74 -15.99 -1.53
N ASN A 57 15.46 -17.22 -1.98
CA ASN A 57 14.93 -17.46 -3.32
C ASN A 57 13.51 -16.90 -3.45
N GLN A 58 12.64 -17.17 -2.47
CA GLN A 58 11.28 -16.61 -2.48
C GLN A 58 11.30 -15.10 -2.37
N TRP A 59 12.20 -14.53 -1.55
CA TRP A 59 12.32 -13.09 -1.39
C TRP A 59 12.70 -12.37 -2.69
N ILE A 60 13.62 -12.94 -3.48
CA ILE A 60 14.00 -12.37 -4.78
C ILE A 60 12.89 -12.60 -5.82
N TRP A 61 12.44 -13.84 -5.99
CA TRP A 61 11.53 -14.23 -7.07
C TRP A 61 10.09 -13.81 -6.85
N PHE A 62 9.65 -13.71 -5.60
CA PHE A 62 8.31 -13.30 -5.24
C PHE A 62 8.26 -11.90 -4.62
N GLY A 63 9.28 -11.44 -3.89
CA GLY A 63 9.26 -10.10 -3.29
C GLY A 63 9.69 -9.01 -4.27
N ILE A 64 10.92 -9.10 -4.77
CA ILE A 64 11.54 -8.03 -5.56
C ILE A 64 11.01 -8.00 -7.00
N LEU A 65 11.12 -9.13 -7.72
CA LEU A 65 10.80 -9.17 -9.15
C LEU A 65 9.33 -8.83 -9.45
N PRO A 66 8.33 -9.36 -8.70
CA PRO A 66 6.93 -9.00 -8.90
C PRO A 66 6.63 -7.54 -8.56
N GLY A 67 7.26 -6.98 -7.52
CA GLY A 67 7.16 -5.54 -7.24
C GLY A 67 7.62 -4.68 -8.42
N LEU A 68 8.72 -5.06 -9.07
CA LEU A 68 9.20 -4.40 -10.29
C LEU A 68 8.24 -4.59 -11.48
N MET A 69 7.60 -5.76 -11.60
CA MET A 69 6.57 -5.99 -12.63
C MET A 69 5.35 -5.07 -12.44
N VAL A 70 4.87 -4.90 -11.20
CA VAL A 70 3.78 -3.96 -10.90
C VAL A 70 4.18 -2.54 -11.29
N LEU A 71 5.40 -2.12 -10.94
CA LEU A 71 5.92 -0.81 -11.33
C LEU A 71 5.99 -0.61 -12.85
N LEU A 72 6.30 -1.67 -13.61
CA LEU A 72 6.27 -1.62 -15.07
C LEU A 72 4.84 -1.46 -15.60
N ILE A 73 3.86 -2.15 -15.01
CA ILE A 73 2.44 -1.99 -15.36
C ILE A 73 1.99 -0.56 -15.06
N ASP A 74 2.27 -0.04 -13.86
CA ASP A 74 1.96 1.33 -13.48
C ASP A 74 2.60 2.34 -14.43
N TYR A 75 3.88 2.13 -14.79
CA TYR A 75 4.56 2.95 -15.78
C TYR A 75 3.82 2.95 -17.12
N VAL A 76 3.46 1.78 -17.66
CA VAL A 76 2.71 1.69 -18.93
C VAL A 76 1.36 2.39 -18.81
N LEU A 77 0.63 2.21 -17.71
CA LEU A 77 -0.67 2.86 -17.48
C LEU A 77 -0.53 4.38 -17.43
N MET A 78 0.48 4.90 -16.74
CA MET A 78 0.74 6.34 -16.62
C MET A 78 1.07 7.00 -17.96
N TYR A 79 1.76 6.31 -18.87
CA TYR A 79 2.08 6.86 -20.20
C TYR A 79 1.00 6.61 -21.25
N SER A 80 0.13 5.62 -21.04
CA SER A 80 -0.91 5.25 -22.02
C SER A 80 -2.26 5.88 -21.75
N LEU A 81 -2.56 6.24 -20.49
CA LEU A 81 -3.86 6.76 -20.08
C LEU A 81 -3.81 8.27 -19.81
N PRO A 82 -4.91 9.00 -20.05
CA PRO A 82 -5.01 10.41 -19.65
C PRO A 82 -4.82 10.59 -18.13
N GLU A 83 -4.04 11.59 -17.72
CA GLU A 83 -3.71 11.89 -16.31
C GLU A 83 -4.95 11.93 -15.38
N ARG A 84 -6.07 12.48 -15.86
CA ARG A 84 -7.34 12.54 -15.12
C ARG A 84 -7.87 11.18 -14.61
N MET A 85 -7.45 10.08 -15.23
CA MET A 85 -7.87 8.73 -14.85
C MET A 85 -7.03 8.16 -13.70
N TYR A 86 -5.78 8.63 -13.57
CA TYR A 86 -4.86 8.26 -12.49
C TYR A 86 -4.77 9.34 -11.39
N ASP A 87 -5.39 10.49 -11.60
CA ASP A 87 -5.47 11.56 -10.60
C ASP A 87 -6.30 11.13 -9.39
N ASP A 88 -5.58 11.02 -8.27
CA ASP A 88 -6.05 10.63 -6.96
C ASP A 88 -6.62 11.83 -6.17
N GLY A 89 -6.81 12.96 -6.86
CA GLY A 89 -7.17 14.25 -6.29
C GLY A 89 -5.96 15.09 -5.87
N GLY A 90 -4.74 14.76 -6.31
CA GLY A 90 -3.49 15.44 -5.95
C GLY A 90 -3.01 15.16 -4.52
N ILE A 91 -3.54 14.12 -3.86
CA ILE A 91 -3.18 13.80 -2.48
C ILE A 91 -1.79 13.16 -2.43
N ASN A 92 -1.46 12.21 -3.30
CA ASN A 92 -0.13 11.58 -3.30
C ASN A 92 0.96 12.62 -3.59
N VAL A 93 0.67 13.60 -4.46
CA VAL A 93 1.56 14.75 -4.69
C VAL A 93 1.76 15.56 -3.40
N LYS A 94 0.65 15.94 -2.73
CA LYS A 94 0.69 16.64 -1.44
C LYS A 94 1.44 15.86 -0.36
N VAL A 95 1.33 14.54 -0.38
CA VAL A 95 2.06 13.65 0.54
C VAL A 95 3.55 13.69 0.20
N PHE A 96 3.98 13.39 -1.02
CA PHE A 96 5.39 13.05 -1.26
C PHE A 96 6.27 14.16 -1.85
N GLN A 97 5.72 15.15 -2.54
CA GLN A 97 6.51 16.12 -3.33
C GLN A 97 7.58 16.86 -2.50
N ASN A 98 7.21 17.36 -1.31
CA ASN A 98 8.11 18.11 -0.42
C ASN A 98 8.80 17.22 0.64
N ARG A 99 8.54 15.90 0.60
CA ARG A 99 9.07 14.80 1.40
C ARG A 99 10.57 14.57 1.41
N SER A 100 11.37 14.83 2.46
CA SER A 100 12.77 14.34 2.52
C SER A 100 12.90 12.85 2.14
N ILE A 101 14.01 12.40 1.54
CA ILE A 101 14.09 11.01 1.02
C ILE A 101 13.97 10.00 2.17
N GLN A 102 14.58 10.32 3.32
CA GLN A 102 14.46 9.53 4.55
C GLN A 102 13.00 9.49 5.04
N GLY A 103 12.28 10.62 4.96
CA GLY A 103 10.86 10.68 5.30
C GLY A 103 9.99 9.82 4.37
N ILE A 104 10.30 9.79 3.07
CA ILE A 104 9.63 8.91 2.11
C ILE A 104 9.88 7.44 2.46
N ILE A 105 11.14 7.05 2.64
CA ILE A 105 11.51 5.68 3.01
C ILE A 105 10.79 5.26 4.30
N GLY A 106 10.82 6.09 5.34
CA GLY A 106 10.17 5.79 6.61
C GLY A 106 8.66 5.65 6.51
N ILE A 107 7.99 6.56 5.78
CA ILE A 107 6.53 6.53 5.61
C ILE A 107 6.10 5.32 4.78
N THR A 108 6.72 5.09 3.62
CA THR A 108 6.36 3.98 2.73
C THR A 108 6.64 2.63 3.39
N PHE A 109 7.72 2.52 4.17
CA PHE A 109 7.96 1.31 4.97
C PHE A 109 6.90 1.11 6.06
N LEU A 110 6.53 2.17 6.78
CA LEU A 110 5.48 2.08 7.81
C LEU A 110 4.13 1.64 7.20
N VAL A 111 3.75 2.21 6.06
CA VAL A 111 2.53 1.84 5.32
C VAL A 111 2.59 0.37 4.92
N ALA A 112 3.62 -0.05 4.16
CA ALA A 112 3.75 -1.43 3.71
C ALA A 112 3.77 -2.41 4.87
N PHE A 113 4.52 -2.13 5.93
CA PHE A 113 4.59 -3.00 7.11
C PHE A 113 3.24 -3.14 7.80
N SER A 114 2.58 -2.03 8.10
CA SER A 114 1.31 -2.03 8.85
C SER A 114 0.16 -2.67 8.08
N GLU A 115 0.02 -2.33 6.80
CA GLU A 115 -1.03 -2.87 5.96
C GLU A 115 -0.83 -4.38 5.73
N GLU A 116 0.38 -4.83 5.40
CA GLU A 116 0.63 -6.26 5.21
C GLU A 116 0.45 -7.06 6.50
N MET A 117 0.81 -6.52 7.67
CA MET A 117 0.53 -7.18 8.94
C MET A 117 -0.98 -7.39 9.15
N LEU A 118 -1.82 -6.40 8.89
CA LEU A 118 -3.26 -6.59 9.06
C LEU A 118 -3.85 -7.49 7.97
N PHE A 119 -3.62 -7.16 6.70
CA PHE A 119 -4.33 -7.80 5.60
C PHE A 119 -3.79 -9.18 5.28
N ARG A 120 -2.47 -9.38 5.27
CA ARG A 120 -1.86 -10.69 4.95
C ARG A 120 -1.61 -11.45 6.22
N GLY A 121 -1.12 -10.76 7.24
CA GLY A 121 -0.79 -11.38 8.53
C GLY A 121 -2.01 -11.98 9.22
N VAL A 122 -3.04 -11.16 9.39
CA VAL A 122 -4.25 -11.54 10.15
C VAL A 122 -5.39 -11.94 9.23
N LEU A 123 -5.85 -11.03 8.36
CA LEU A 123 -7.10 -11.25 7.63
C LEU A 123 -7.00 -12.35 6.58
N HIS A 124 -5.88 -12.47 5.87
CA HIS A 124 -5.68 -13.53 4.88
C HIS A 124 -5.55 -14.88 5.57
N THR A 125 -4.73 -14.98 6.62
CA THR A 125 -4.54 -16.21 7.39
C THR A 125 -5.87 -16.76 7.94
N GLU A 126 -6.75 -15.89 8.42
CA GLU A 126 -7.97 -16.30 9.13
C GLU A 126 -9.22 -16.36 8.25
N PHE A 127 -9.34 -15.45 7.28
CA PHE A 127 -10.55 -15.32 6.44
C PHE A 127 -10.30 -15.61 4.96
N GLY A 128 -9.07 -15.94 4.59
CA GLY A 128 -8.66 -16.38 3.26
C GLY A 128 -8.32 -15.25 2.29
N TYR A 129 -7.65 -15.66 1.21
CA TYR A 129 -7.10 -14.82 0.16
C TYR A 129 -8.11 -13.82 -0.45
N ILE A 130 -9.30 -14.30 -0.84
CA ILE A 130 -10.30 -13.48 -1.54
C ILE A 130 -10.83 -12.38 -0.59
N THR A 131 -11.16 -12.75 0.64
CA THR A 131 -11.72 -11.83 1.64
C THR A 131 -10.72 -10.72 1.97
N ALA A 132 -9.48 -11.08 2.29
CA ALA A 132 -8.43 -10.11 2.59
C ALA A 132 -8.17 -9.17 1.41
N SER A 133 -8.12 -9.70 0.19
CA SER A 133 -7.83 -8.91 -1.02
C SER A 133 -8.94 -7.90 -1.34
N LEU A 134 -10.21 -8.30 -1.17
CA LEU A 134 -11.35 -7.42 -1.36
C LEU A 134 -11.43 -6.35 -0.26
N LEU A 135 -11.21 -6.72 1.01
CA LEU A 135 -11.20 -5.76 2.12
C LEU A 135 -10.11 -4.71 1.95
N PHE A 136 -8.91 -5.11 1.54
CA PHE A 136 -7.82 -4.17 1.21
C PHE A 136 -8.25 -3.17 0.14
N ALA A 137 -8.85 -3.65 -0.96
CA ALA A 137 -9.29 -2.76 -2.04
C ALA A 137 -10.43 -1.82 -1.60
N VAL A 138 -11.37 -2.29 -0.77
CA VAL A 138 -12.47 -1.48 -0.25
C VAL A 138 -11.98 -0.41 0.74
N MET A 139 -10.96 -0.71 1.53
CA MET A 139 -10.35 0.24 2.46
C MET A 139 -9.72 1.45 1.74
N HIS A 140 -9.41 1.30 0.46
CA HIS A 140 -9.03 2.40 -0.43
C HIS A 140 -10.27 3.19 -0.92
N ILE A 141 -11.08 3.68 0.02
CA ILE A 141 -12.38 4.35 -0.24
C ILE A 141 -12.29 5.46 -1.31
N ARG A 142 -11.16 6.16 -1.35
CA ARG A 142 -10.88 7.22 -2.32
C ARG A 142 -10.84 6.71 -3.75
N TYR A 143 -10.27 5.53 -3.95
CA TYR A 143 -10.08 4.93 -5.25
C TYR A 143 -11.37 4.31 -5.78
N LEU A 144 -12.32 3.93 -4.92
CA LEU A 144 -13.60 3.35 -5.34
C LEU A 144 -14.39 4.21 -6.34
N THR A 145 -14.18 5.53 -6.33
CA THR A 145 -14.82 6.48 -7.27
C THR A 145 -14.04 6.68 -8.57
N LYS A 146 -12.84 6.10 -8.68
CA LYS A 146 -11.88 6.26 -9.78
C LYS A 146 -11.57 4.89 -10.38
N ILE A 147 -12.24 4.55 -11.48
CA ILE A 147 -12.21 3.18 -12.03
C ILE A 147 -10.80 2.61 -12.25
N VAL A 148 -9.86 3.41 -12.76
CA VAL A 148 -8.48 2.94 -12.98
C VAL A 148 -7.77 2.69 -11.66
N LEU A 149 -7.79 3.64 -10.72
CA LEU A 149 -7.16 3.46 -9.41
C LEU A 149 -7.78 2.30 -8.63
N PHE A 150 -9.10 2.11 -8.74
CA PHE A 150 -9.78 0.97 -8.12
C PHE A 150 -9.32 -0.36 -8.71
N ILE A 151 -9.29 -0.49 -10.05
CA ILE A 151 -8.82 -1.70 -10.72
C ILE A 151 -7.35 -1.95 -10.40
N SER A 152 -6.51 -0.91 -10.39
CA SER A 152 -5.08 -1.02 -10.03
C SER A 152 -4.91 -1.55 -8.61
N VAL A 153 -5.57 -0.96 -7.61
CA VAL A 153 -5.46 -1.44 -6.23
C VAL A 153 -6.06 -2.83 -6.06
N LEU A 154 -7.16 -3.16 -6.74
CA LEU A 154 -7.71 -4.51 -6.74
C LEU A 154 -6.68 -5.51 -7.29
N PHE A 155 -6.09 -5.21 -8.44
CA PHE A 155 -5.05 -6.04 -9.04
C PHE A 155 -3.85 -6.21 -8.11
N VAL A 156 -3.28 -5.12 -7.60
CA VAL A 156 -2.13 -5.15 -6.68
C VAL A 156 -2.46 -5.96 -5.42
N SER A 157 -3.66 -5.77 -4.87
CA SER A 157 -4.12 -6.48 -3.67
C SER A 157 -4.16 -7.99 -3.87
N PHE A 158 -4.81 -8.44 -4.96
CA PHE A 158 -4.87 -9.86 -5.31
C PHE A 158 -3.48 -10.39 -5.67
N PHE A 159 -2.64 -9.60 -6.33
CA PHE A 159 -1.30 -10.03 -6.73
C PHE A 159 -0.38 -10.26 -5.51
N ILE A 160 -0.33 -9.32 -4.57
CA ILE A 160 0.41 -9.46 -3.31
C ILE A 160 -0.19 -10.59 -2.46
N GLY A 161 -1.52 -10.72 -2.41
CA GLY A 161 -2.15 -11.85 -1.73
C GLY A 161 -1.78 -13.20 -2.34
N TYR A 162 -1.69 -13.31 -3.66
CA TYR A 162 -1.22 -14.53 -4.32
C TYR A 162 0.23 -14.87 -3.96
N MET A 163 1.10 -13.86 -3.83
CA MET A 163 2.46 -14.06 -3.34
C MET A 163 2.48 -14.62 -1.91
N PHE A 164 1.60 -14.11 -1.04
CA PHE A 164 1.44 -14.65 0.31
C PHE A 164 0.92 -16.09 0.29
N GLU A 165 -0.05 -16.41 -0.57
CA GLU A 165 -0.61 -17.75 -0.70
C GLU A 165 0.47 -18.81 -1.02
N ILE A 166 1.45 -18.45 -1.86
CA ILE A 166 2.53 -19.36 -2.25
C ILE A 166 3.65 -19.41 -1.21
N THR A 167 4.02 -18.26 -0.65
CA THR A 167 5.25 -18.14 0.16
C THR A 167 5.00 -18.22 1.65
N SER A 168 3.77 -17.94 2.09
CA SER A 168 3.40 -17.74 3.49
C SER A 168 4.37 -16.82 4.25
N SER A 169 4.97 -15.85 3.53
CA SER A 169 6.01 -14.98 4.05
C SER A 169 5.58 -13.52 3.99
N LEU A 170 5.45 -12.90 5.16
CA LEU A 170 5.19 -11.46 5.25
C LEU A 170 6.38 -10.64 4.78
N ILE A 171 7.60 -11.16 4.91
CA ILE A 171 8.80 -10.44 4.45
C ILE A 171 8.73 -10.27 2.93
N VAL A 172 8.25 -11.27 2.20
CA VAL A 172 8.01 -11.21 0.76
C VAL A 172 7.00 -10.12 0.41
N THR A 173 5.83 -10.11 1.05
CA THR A 173 4.77 -9.15 0.72
C THR A 173 5.09 -7.73 1.16
N ILE A 174 5.63 -7.53 2.36
CA ILE A 174 6.10 -6.24 2.86
C ILE A 174 7.16 -5.67 1.92
N THR A 175 8.11 -6.49 1.46
CA THR A 175 9.15 -6.02 0.53
C THR A 175 8.54 -5.56 -0.79
N ALA A 176 7.64 -6.33 -1.38
CA ALA A 176 7.01 -5.97 -2.65
C ALA A 176 6.20 -4.69 -2.54
N HIS A 177 5.33 -4.60 -1.53
CA HIS A 177 4.50 -3.43 -1.26
C HIS A 177 5.39 -2.20 -1.02
N PHE A 178 6.42 -2.33 -0.17
CA PHE A 178 7.37 -1.25 0.10
C PHE A 178 8.09 -0.78 -1.17
N ILE A 179 8.57 -1.68 -2.03
CA ILE A 179 9.25 -1.31 -3.28
C ILE A 179 8.30 -0.54 -4.20
N ILE A 180 7.06 -1.00 -4.34
CA ILE A 180 6.04 -0.33 -5.16
C ILE A 180 5.84 1.10 -4.64
N ASP A 181 5.48 1.25 -3.37
CA ASP A 181 5.21 2.55 -2.75
C ASP A 181 6.41 3.49 -2.80
N LEU A 182 7.61 2.97 -2.52
CA LEU A 182 8.83 3.74 -2.49
C LEU A 182 9.15 4.33 -3.87
N VAL A 183 9.06 3.51 -4.92
CA VAL A 183 9.38 3.96 -6.28
C VAL A 183 8.34 4.94 -6.79
N LEU A 184 7.05 4.69 -6.56
CA LEU A 184 5.98 5.62 -6.93
C LEU A 184 6.14 6.97 -6.19
N ALA A 185 6.45 6.94 -4.89
CA ALA A 185 6.70 8.14 -4.10
C ALA A 185 7.93 8.93 -4.60
N PHE A 186 9.00 8.24 -5.02
CA PHE A 186 10.16 8.89 -5.63
C PHE A 186 9.85 9.48 -7.01
N TRP A 187 9.05 8.82 -7.85
CA TRP A 187 8.60 9.43 -9.11
C TRP A 187 7.84 10.73 -8.88
N ILE A 188 6.98 10.78 -7.86
CA ILE A 188 6.29 12.02 -7.47
C ILE A 188 7.28 13.08 -7.00
N ARG A 189 8.21 12.72 -6.11
CA ARG A 189 9.18 13.67 -5.58
C ARG A 189 10.07 14.28 -6.65
N PHE A 190 10.53 13.47 -7.60
CA PHE A 190 11.46 13.92 -8.64
C PHE A 190 10.76 14.43 -9.90
N GLY A 191 9.45 14.68 -9.86
CA GLY A 191 8.69 15.29 -10.95
C GLY A 191 8.45 14.39 -12.16
N LYS A 192 8.65 13.08 -12.04
CA LYS A 192 8.41 12.11 -13.12
C LYS A 192 6.97 11.55 -13.13
N TRP A 193 6.14 11.97 -12.18
CA TRP A 193 4.74 11.53 -12.10
C TRP A 193 3.85 12.36 -13.00
N GLY A 194 3.19 11.71 -13.97
CA GLY A 194 2.11 12.30 -14.76
C GLY A 194 2.50 13.56 -15.53
N GLY A 195 3.54 13.46 -16.39
CA GLY A 195 3.73 14.47 -17.43
C GLY A 195 3.94 15.91 -16.97
N LEU A 196 4.46 16.13 -15.75
CA LEU A 196 4.99 17.42 -15.31
C LEU A 196 6.32 17.73 -16.04
N ASN A 197 6.30 17.62 -17.38
CA ASN A 197 7.23 18.34 -18.20
C ASN A 197 6.79 19.81 -18.18
N GLU A 198 7.76 20.66 -17.89
CA GLU A 198 7.70 22.13 -18.00
C GLU A 198 6.97 22.63 -19.25
#